data_AF-A0A2X2K2I8-F1
#
_entry.id   AF-A0A2X2K2I8-F1
#
_cell.length_a   1.000
_cell.length_b   1.000
_cell.length_c   1.000
_cell.angle_alpha   90.00
_cell.angle_beta   90.00
_cell.angle_gamma   90.00
#
_symmetry.space_group_name_H-M   'P 1'
#
loop_
_entity.id
_entity.type
_entity.pdbx_description
1 polymer ?
#
loop_
_entity_poly.entity_id
_entity_poly.type
_entity_poly.pdbx_seq_one_letter_code
_entity_poly.pdbx_strand_id
1 'polypeptide(L)'
;MKCLRIVALFRLINPTKEIRIAGGREVNLRSLQPLALKAANSIFVGDYLITGGQPNQLDYDMINDLGFEIDYDTCENKENKNDVSRAN
;
A
#
# COMPACT_ATOMS: atom_id res chain seq x y z
N MET A 1 15.47 -13.74 -3.45
CA MET A 1 16.28 -12.50 -3.35
C MET A 1 16.16 -11.53 -4.55
N LYS A 2 15.74 -11.96 -5.75
CA LYS A 2 15.65 -11.04 -6.90
C LYS A 2 14.62 -9.91 -6.69
N CYS A 3 13.42 -10.24 -6.20
CA CYS A 3 12.34 -9.26 -6.00
C CYS A 3 12.72 -8.13 -5.03
N LEU A 4 13.34 -8.46 -3.88
CA LEU A 4 13.77 -7.45 -2.91
C LEU A 4 14.81 -6.48 -3.50
N ARG A 5 15.77 -7.00 -4.30
CA ARG A 5 16.75 -6.16 -4.98
C ARG A 5 16.11 -5.23 -6.00
N ILE A 6 15.10 -5.71 -6.71
CA ILE A 6 14.34 -4.90 -7.68
C ILE A 6 13.61 -3.77 -6.96
N VAL A 7 12.89 -4.06 -5.86
CA VAL A 7 12.19 -3.02 -5.08
C VAL A 7 13.18 -1.98 -4.53
N ALA A 8 14.31 -2.42 -3.98
CA ALA A 8 15.35 -1.52 -3.49
C ALA A 8 15.93 -0.64 -4.61
N LEU A 9 16.18 -1.21 -5.79
CA LEU A 9 16.66 -0.46 -6.95
C LEU A 9 15.64 0.60 -7.41
N PHE A 10 14.35 0.25 -7.49
CA PHE A 10 13.30 1.21 -7.84
C PHE A 10 13.22 2.37 -6.85
N ARG A 11 13.43 2.11 -5.56
CA ARG A 11 13.45 3.16 -4.53
C ARG A 11 14.65 4.10 -4.68
N LEU A 12 15.82 3.57 -5.06
CA LEU A 12 17.00 4.38 -5.33
C LEU A 12 16.84 5.26 -6.58
N ILE A 13 16.23 4.71 -7.63
CA ILE A 13 16.00 5.44 -8.89
C ILE A 13 14.88 6.49 -8.73
N ASN A 14 13.83 6.16 -7.98
CA ASN A 14 12.66 7.02 -7.81
C ASN A 14 12.40 7.33 -6.32
N PRO A 15 13.21 8.21 -5.69
CA PRO A 15 13.13 8.45 -4.25
C PRO A 15 11.80 9.07 -3.79
N THR A 16 11.14 9.85 -4.64
CA THR A 16 9.92 10.60 -4.30
C THR A 16 8.63 9.91 -4.72
N LYS A 17 8.70 8.80 -5.46
CA LYS A 17 7.51 8.15 -6.02
C LYS A 17 7.00 7.06 -5.09
N GLU A 18 5.69 6.87 -5.13
CA GLU A 18 5.04 5.74 -4.48
C GLU A 18 5.46 4.45 -5.20
N ILE A 19 5.91 3.47 -4.41
CA ILE A 19 6.20 2.12 -4.87
C ILE A 19 5.21 1.20 -4.18
N ARG A 20 4.34 0.58 -4.99
CA ARG A 20 3.28 -0.31 -4.53
C ARG A 20 3.58 -1.75 -4.89
N ILE A 21 3.54 -2.65 -3.89
CA ILE A 21 3.71 -4.09 -4.10
C ILE A 21 2.33 -4.75 -4.18
N ALA A 22 2.04 -5.34 -5.34
CA ALA A 22 0.80 -6.06 -5.60
C ALA A 22 0.96 -7.57 -5.38
N GLY A 23 0.13 -8.36 -6.07
CA GLY A 23 0.08 -9.82 -5.92
C GLY A 23 1.41 -10.52 -6.22
N GLY A 24 1.60 -11.68 -5.59
CA GLY A 24 2.81 -12.48 -5.72
C GLY A 24 3.89 -12.15 -4.69
N ARG A 25 3.63 -11.27 -3.72
CA ARG A 25 4.57 -10.96 -2.63
C ARG A 25 4.71 -12.12 -1.66
N GLU A 26 3.62 -12.82 -1.40
CA GLU A 26 3.52 -13.98 -0.54
C GLU A 26 4.38 -15.13 -1.08
N VAL A 27 4.40 -15.34 -2.40
CA VAL A 27 5.20 -16.41 -3.03
C VAL A 27 6.66 -16.02 -3.17
N ASN A 28 6.95 -14.78 -3.59
CA ASN A 28 8.28 -14.34 -3.96
C ASN A 28 9.11 -13.77 -2.79
N LEU A 29 8.46 -13.08 -1.86
CA LEU A 29 9.11 -12.46 -0.70
C LEU A 29 8.94 -13.33 0.55
N ARG A 30 7.80 -14.04 0.72
CA ARG A 30 7.55 -14.92 1.87
C ARG A 30 7.79 -14.20 3.21
N SER A 31 8.79 -14.62 3.98
CA SER A 31 9.19 -13.97 5.24
C SER A 31 9.93 -12.63 5.07
N LEU A 32 10.31 -12.26 3.84
CA LEU A 32 10.99 -10.99 3.53
C LEU A 32 10.01 -9.87 3.16
N GLN A 33 8.70 -10.10 3.19
CA GLN A 33 7.69 -9.07 2.98
C GLN A 33 7.91 -7.83 3.88
N PRO A 34 8.22 -7.98 5.20
CA PRO A 34 8.47 -6.82 6.06
C PRO A 34 9.65 -5.97 5.60
N LEU A 35 10.71 -6.61 5.11
CA LEU A 35 11.89 -5.92 4.61
C LEU A 35 11.61 -5.18 3.29
N ALA A 36 10.77 -5.76 2.44
CA ALA A 36 10.33 -5.11 1.20
C ALA A 36 9.47 -3.86 1.51
N LEU A 37 8.66 -3.91 2.56
CA LEU A 37 7.86 -2.77 3.02
C LEU A 37 8.70 -1.61 3.58
N LYS A 38 9.97 -1.81 3.90
CA LYS A 38 10.87 -0.69 4.24
C LYS A 38 11.28 0.12 3.00
N ALA A 39 11.22 -0.48 1.81
CA ALA A 39 11.58 0.15 0.55
C ALA A 39 10.36 0.57 -0.28
N ALA A 40 9.25 -0.18 -0.18
CA ALA A 40 7.95 0.18 -0.73
C ALA A 40 7.13 0.99 0.26
N ASN A 41 6.18 1.78 -0.22
CA ASN A 41 5.31 2.61 0.64
C ASN A 41 3.84 2.15 0.63
N SER A 42 3.51 1.12 -0.15
CA SER A 42 2.12 0.68 -0.32
C SER A 42 2.06 -0.80 -0.69
N ILE A 43 1.03 -1.50 -0.20
CA ILE A 43 0.72 -2.89 -0.52
C ILE A 43 -0.78 -3.09 -0.76
N PHE A 44 -1.15 -4.07 -1.57
CA PHE A 44 -2.54 -4.50 -1.68
C PHE A 44 -2.89 -5.49 -0.57
N VAL A 45 -3.94 -5.24 0.20
CA VAL A 45 -4.38 -6.16 1.26
C VAL A 45 -5.43 -7.13 0.69
N GLY A 46 -5.27 -8.43 0.99
CA GLY A 46 -6.25 -9.46 0.62
C GLY A 46 -6.18 -10.00 -0.80
N ASP A 47 -7.35 -10.33 -1.35
CA ASP A 47 -7.47 -11.00 -2.64
C ASP A 47 -7.04 -10.09 -3.80
N TYR A 48 -6.01 -10.54 -4.53
CA TYR A 48 -5.49 -9.80 -5.67
C TYR A 48 -6.31 -10.12 -6.91
N LEU A 49 -7.36 -9.34 -7.21
CA LEU A 49 -8.14 -9.32 -8.47
C LEU A 49 -8.65 -10.70 -9.01
N ILE A 50 -7.76 -11.64 -9.31
CA ILE A 50 -7.96 -12.97 -9.90
C ILE A 50 -7.25 -14.12 -9.14
N THR A 51 -6.40 -13.82 -8.15
CA THR A 51 -5.64 -14.83 -7.39
C THR A 51 -5.83 -14.63 -5.89
N GLY A 52 -6.08 -15.73 -5.17
CA GLY A 52 -6.18 -15.72 -3.72
C GLY A 52 -4.91 -15.20 -3.08
N GLY A 53 -5.06 -14.19 -2.22
CA GLY A 53 -3.94 -13.53 -1.55
C GLY A 53 -3.65 -14.09 -0.15
N GLN A 54 -2.75 -13.41 0.56
CA GLN A 54 -2.57 -13.64 1.99
C GLN A 54 -3.79 -13.08 2.76
N PRO A 55 -4.22 -13.72 3.87
CA PRO A 55 -5.27 -13.18 4.72
C PRO A 55 -5.00 -11.74 5.17
N ASN A 56 -6.01 -10.87 5.07
CA ASN A 56 -5.91 -9.44 5.38
C ASN A 56 -5.32 -9.19 6.78
N GLN A 57 -5.71 -10.01 7.76
CA GLN A 57 -5.25 -9.87 9.14
C GLN A 57 -3.73 -9.95 9.23
N LEU A 58 -3.10 -10.87 8.51
CA LEU A 58 -1.64 -11.03 8.54
C LEU A 58 -0.92 -9.82 7.92
N ASP A 59 -1.54 -9.13 6.96
CA ASP A 59 -0.98 -7.90 6.42
C ASP A 59 -1.07 -6.76 7.45
N TYR A 60 -2.19 -6.64 8.15
CA TYR A 60 -2.37 -5.66 9.22
C TYR A 60 -1.43 -5.91 10.40
N ASP A 61 -1.30 -7.17 10.83
CA ASP A 61 -0.38 -7.56 11.91
C ASP A 61 1.06 -7.21 11.52
N MET A 62 1.46 -7.50 10.27
CA MET A 62 2.80 -7.17 9.76
C MET A 62 3.06 -5.66 9.74
N ILE A 63 2.09 -4.84 9.33
CA ILE A 63 2.21 -3.38 9.34
C ILE A 63 2.38 -2.86 10.78
N ASN A 64 1.57 -3.38 11.70
CA ASN A 64 1.61 -3.01 13.12
C ASN A 64 2.95 -3.42 13.78
N ASP A 65 3.44 -4.63 13.50
CA ASP A 65 4.71 -5.15 14.01
C ASP A 65 5.91 -4.33 13.54
N LEU A 66 5.81 -3.74 12.34
CA LEU A 66 6.84 -2.84 11.80
C LEU A 66 6.77 -1.42 12.37
N GLY A 67 5.71 -1.10 13.12
CA GLY A 67 5.45 0.25 13.62
C GLY A 67 5.06 1.23 12.52
N PHE A 68 4.50 0.74 11.41
CA PHE A 68 3.98 1.59 10.35
C PHE A 68 2.53 1.97 10.64
N GLU A 69 2.17 3.20 10.25
CA GLU A 69 0.80 3.70 10.31
C GLU A 69 0.17 3.63 8.91
N ILE A 70 -1.11 3.30 8.86
CA ILE A 70 -1.87 3.31 7.62
C ILE A 70 -2.36 4.73 7.40
N ASP A 71 -1.93 5.34 6.29
CA ASP A 71 -2.45 6.63 5.88
C ASP A 71 -3.87 6.45 5.33
N TYR A 72 -4.85 6.97 6.06
CA TYR A 72 -6.20 7.10 5.58
C TYR A 72 -6.30 8.47 4.93
N ASP A 73 -5.84 8.58 3.68
CA ASP A 73 -6.28 9.67 2.82
C ASP A 73 -7.80 9.50 2.66
N THR A 74 -8.56 10.07 3.60
CA THR A 74 -9.99 10.24 3.46
C THR A 74 -10.17 11.04 2.20
N CYS A 75 -10.76 10.43 1.18
CA CYS A 75 -11.49 11.18 0.17
C CYS A 75 -12.66 11.89 0.88
N GLU A 76 -12.38 12.91 1.68
CA GLU A 76 -13.36 13.94 1.99
C GLU A 76 -13.58 14.70 0.69
N ASN A 77 -14.59 14.25 -0.05
CA ASN A 77 -15.31 15.11 -0.95
C ASN A 77 -15.76 16.34 -0.14
N LYS A 78 -15.04 17.45 -0.27
CA LYS A 78 -15.56 18.78 0.01
C LYS A 78 -16.63 19.08 -1.04
N GLU A 79 -17.80 18.46 -0.89
CA GLU A 79 -19.02 18.99 -1.51
C GLU A 79 -19.37 20.29 -0.79
N ASN A 80 -19.07 21.38 -1.49
CA ASN A 80 -19.39 22.75 -1.12
C ASN A 80 -20.87 22.88 -0.72
N LYS A 81 -21.15 23.08 0.56
CA LYS A 81 -22.47 23.50 1.08
C LYS A 81 -22.79 24.98 0.83
N ASN A 82 -22.15 25.65 -0.13
CA ASN A 82 -22.19 27.11 -0.24
C ASN A 82 -22.63 27.68 -1.58
N ASP A 83 -23.29 26.90 -2.45
CA ASP A 83 -23.96 27.46 -3.62
C ASP A 83 -25.47 27.61 -3.45
N VAL A 84 -25.79 28.69 -2.74
CA VAL A 84 -26.75 29.69 -3.19
C VAL A 84 -28.24 29.29 -3.17
N SER A 85 -28.82 29.52 -2.00
CA SER A 85 -30.19 30.00 -1.75
C SER A 85 -30.55 31.32 -2.50
N ARG A 86 -30.27 31.40 -3.81
CA ARG A 86 -30.74 32.45 -4.74
C ARG A 86 -31.39 31.77 -5.95
N ALA A 87 -32.48 31.10 -5.68
CA ALA A 87 -33.60 31.13 -6.61
C ALA A 87 -34.82 31.40 -5.71
N ASN A 88 -35.34 32.62 -5.86
CA ASN A 88 -36.63 33.02 -5.31
C ASN A 88 -37.73 32.06 -5.75
#